data_AF-A0ABD2NF40-F1
#
_entry.id   AF-A0ABD2NF40-F1
#
_cell.length_a   1.000
_cell.length_b   1.000
_cell.length_c   1.000
_cell.angle_alpha   90.00
_cell.angle_beta   90.00
_cell.angle_gamma   90.00
#
_symmetry.space_group_name_H-M   'P 1'
#
loop_
_entity.id
_entity.type
_entity.pdbx_description
1 polymer ?
#
loop_
_entity_poly.entity_id
_entity_poly.type
_entity_poly.pdbx_seq_one_letter_code
_entity_poly.pdbx_strand_id
1 'polypeptide(L)'
;MSSATASEEIQCYLQQLMKKEGIDAYETQFEGQPGKGENYLGNVTFLTVVPKNGGDAYNLVVKAAKESKELRSAMPVEIAYKRESYMYRVVFPEFRKFVDLMENGVTLNYIPKVFWICDEDLHETLIMDNLKHKGYQPWDRTKPMNLEHVLMVMKSLGRHHALSLALKDQKADEFSEITGVLTNIWIEFCKYLDPVVFHGALLKDVLEFLRDAGRNDLANKFQPIFDDVRIILANETPEEDRLVICHGDCWNNNLLFKYEGKDCSKPSDICFVDFQMSMLDTPVKDLSYFIYTACDKSTLDQIELILHTYHESLKTCLKQLGSKRDDLFTYHQLKEHWKKYSSFGLVSSPFIVKAELCKSDEAPDLVEITEQRKDISNIFDFKLKDEEEYKRRMIEVFTHYAEQFL
;
A
#
# COMPACT_ATOMS: atom_id res chain seq x y z
N MET A 1 22.67 9.13 13.60
CA MET A 1 22.74 9.46 15.04
C MET A 1 22.39 8.22 15.86
N SER A 2 22.90 8.08 17.08
CA SER A 2 22.75 6.86 17.90
C SER A 2 21.29 6.59 18.27
N SER A 3 20.91 5.31 18.41
CA SER A 3 19.58 4.86 18.87
C SER A 3 19.01 5.56 20.11
N ALA A 4 19.85 6.24 20.90
CA ALA A 4 19.45 7.04 22.05
C ALA A 4 18.56 8.25 21.70
N THR A 5 18.83 8.98 20.60
CA THR A 5 18.08 10.21 20.26
C THR A 5 16.66 9.91 19.78
N ALA A 6 16.50 8.90 18.94
CA ALA A 6 15.18 8.41 18.51
C ALA A 6 14.35 7.90 19.71
N SER A 7 15.00 7.30 20.72
CA SER A 7 14.32 6.90 21.95
C SER A 7 13.83 8.09 22.77
N GLU A 8 14.57 9.20 22.84
CA GLU A 8 14.17 10.38 23.61
C GLU A 8 12.97 11.10 22.98
N GLU A 9 12.96 11.22 21.66
CA GLU A 9 11.87 11.85 20.92
C GLU A 9 10.56 11.06 21.02
N ILE A 10 10.62 9.73 20.86
CA ILE A 10 9.46 8.86 21.07
C ILE A 10 8.92 9.04 22.49
N GLN A 11 9.80 9.13 23.50
CA GLN A 11 9.36 9.37 24.88
C GLN A 11 8.68 10.74 25.04
N CYS A 12 9.14 11.79 24.37
CA CYS A 12 8.49 13.09 24.38
C CYS A 12 7.06 13.02 23.82
N TYR A 13 6.87 12.37 22.66
CA TYR A 13 5.53 12.20 22.08
C TYR A 13 4.63 11.31 22.91
N LEU A 14 5.16 10.24 23.50
CA LEU A 14 4.41 9.41 24.45
C LEU A 14 3.98 10.20 25.68
N GLN A 15 4.83 11.05 26.25
CA GLN A 15 4.46 11.90 27.39
C GLN A 15 3.31 12.84 27.03
N GLN A 16 3.36 13.48 25.86
CA GLN A 16 2.29 14.37 25.39
C GLN A 16 1.00 13.61 25.14
N LEU A 17 1.08 12.43 24.52
CA LEU A 17 -0.06 11.56 24.28
C LEU A 17 -0.69 11.08 25.60
N MET A 18 0.10 10.55 26.52
CA MET A 18 -0.39 10.06 27.81
C MET A 18 -1.03 11.19 28.63
N LYS A 19 -0.44 12.40 28.63
CA LYS A 19 -1.05 13.57 29.25
C LYS A 19 -2.40 13.93 28.63
N LYS A 20 -2.54 13.86 27.30
CA LYS A 20 -3.81 14.08 26.58
C LYS A 20 -4.87 13.05 26.97
N GLU A 21 -4.46 11.81 27.23
CA GLU A 21 -5.32 10.72 27.71
C GLU A 21 -5.58 10.79 29.24
N GLY A 22 -5.01 11.78 29.94
CA GLY A 22 -5.18 11.94 31.39
C GLY A 22 -4.38 10.94 32.23
N ILE A 23 -3.28 10.40 31.69
CA ILE A 23 -2.40 9.42 32.33
C ILE A 23 -1.10 10.11 32.76
N ASP A 24 -0.98 10.37 34.06
CA ASP A 24 0.18 11.08 34.64
C ASP A 24 1.36 10.17 35.00
N ALA A 25 1.13 8.86 35.13
CA ALA A 25 2.14 7.88 35.52
C ALA A 25 1.95 6.58 34.76
N TYR A 26 2.98 6.15 34.02
CA TYR A 26 2.96 4.95 33.20
C TYR A 26 4.34 4.29 33.12
N GLU A 27 4.38 3.07 32.60
CA GLU A 27 5.60 2.37 32.19
C GLU A 27 5.54 2.05 30.71
N THR A 28 6.68 2.13 30.03
CA THR A 28 6.81 1.76 28.62
C THR A 28 7.61 0.48 28.50
N GLN A 29 7.06 -0.50 27.79
CA GLN A 29 7.71 -1.77 27.48
C GLN A 29 7.98 -1.82 25.98
N PHE A 30 9.24 -1.98 25.59
CA PHE A 30 9.61 -2.10 24.19
C PHE A 30 9.44 -3.56 23.72
N GLU A 31 8.64 -3.77 22.68
CA GLU A 31 8.34 -5.10 22.15
C GLU A 31 9.24 -5.48 20.97
N GLY A 32 9.87 -4.51 20.30
CA GLY A 32 10.81 -4.76 19.22
C GLY A 32 10.71 -3.78 18.04
N GLN A 33 11.44 -4.10 16.98
CA GLN A 33 11.40 -3.45 15.67
C GLN A 33 11.27 -4.54 14.58
N PRO A 34 10.75 -4.21 13.38
CA PRO A 34 10.79 -5.14 12.25
C PRO A 34 12.22 -5.52 11.86
N GLY A 35 12.34 -6.62 11.10
CA GLY A 35 13.63 -7.05 10.55
C GLY A 35 14.15 -6.11 9.45
N LYS A 36 15.40 -6.29 9.04
CA LYS A 36 15.97 -5.59 7.86
C LYS A 36 15.16 -5.93 6.60
N GLY A 37 15.02 -4.96 5.70
CA GLY A 37 14.29 -5.10 4.42
C GLY A 37 12.80 -4.77 4.47
N GLU A 38 12.30 -4.23 5.59
CA GLU A 38 10.94 -3.72 5.74
C GLU A 38 10.98 -2.23 6.08
N ASN A 39 9.93 -1.48 5.70
CA ASN A 39 9.79 -0.05 6.00
C ASN A 39 10.98 0.82 5.52
N TYR A 40 11.35 0.71 4.25
CA TYR A 40 12.54 1.37 3.66
C TYR A 40 12.67 2.88 3.94
N LEU A 41 11.54 3.61 4.02
CA LEU A 41 11.52 5.05 4.27
C LEU A 41 11.44 5.41 5.77
N GLY A 42 11.36 4.42 6.66
CA GLY A 42 10.97 4.61 8.05
C GLY A 42 11.67 3.74 9.08
N ASN A 43 11.42 4.05 10.34
CA ASN A 43 11.65 3.20 11.49
C ASN A 43 10.29 2.88 12.12
N VAL A 44 10.04 1.60 12.37
CA VAL A 44 8.84 1.15 13.08
C VAL A 44 9.27 0.55 14.41
N THR A 45 8.65 0.99 15.49
CA THR A 45 8.90 0.51 16.85
C THR A 45 7.60 0.04 17.48
N PHE A 46 7.60 -1.17 18.02
CA PHE A 46 6.48 -1.73 18.78
C PHE A 46 6.70 -1.50 20.27
N LEU A 47 5.69 -0.98 20.96
CA LEU A 47 5.76 -0.75 22.40
C LEU A 47 4.39 -0.86 23.08
N THR A 48 4.40 -1.13 24.37
CA THR A 48 3.21 -1.13 25.23
C THR A 48 3.37 -0.10 26.32
N VAL A 49 2.34 0.72 26.53
CA VAL A 49 2.27 1.67 27.64
C VAL A 49 1.27 1.16 28.68
N VAL A 50 1.73 0.99 29.91
CA VAL A 50 0.95 0.47 31.03
C VAL A 50 0.73 1.59 32.06
N PRO A 51 -0.51 2.09 32.25
CA PRO A 51 -0.82 3.08 33.28
C PRO A 51 -0.55 2.52 34.70
N LYS A 52 0.18 3.27 35.53
CA LYS A 52 0.51 2.84 36.91
C LYS A 52 -0.68 2.89 37.87
N ASN A 53 -1.65 3.77 37.58
CA ASN A 53 -2.81 4.01 38.44
C ASN A 53 -4.00 3.09 38.12
N GLY A 54 -3.79 2.04 37.31
CA GLY A 54 -4.85 1.19 36.76
C GLY A 54 -5.41 1.75 35.44
N GLY A 55 -6.06 0.88 34.67
CA GLY A 55 -6.54 1.16 33.31
C GLY A 55 -6.04 0.14 32.30
N ASP A 56 -6.54 0.24 31.07
CA ASP A 56 -6.12 -0.64 29.97
C ASP A 56 -4.74 -0.23 29.44
N ALA A 57 -3.95 -1.22 29.04
CA ALA A 57 -2.67 -0.98 28.38
C ALA A 57 -2.87 -0.49 26.94
N TYR A 58 -2.01 0.44 26.50
CA TYR A 58 -1.97 0.91 25.13
C TYR A 58 -0.90 0.13 24.38
N ASN A 59 -1.31 -0.75 23.48
CA ASN A 59 -0.39 -1.45 22.59
C ASN A 59 -0.22 -0.62 21.31
N LEU A 60 0.98 -0.08 21.11
CA LEU A 60 1.25 0.97 20.14
C LEU A 60 2.34 0.58 19.15
N VAL A 61 2.24 1.17 17.97
CA VAL A 61 3.27 1.21 16.94
C VAL A 61 3.66 2.66 16.75
N VAL A 62 4.96 2.93 16.79
CA VAL A 62 5.52 4.24 16.45
C VAL A 62 6.22 4.11 15.11
N LYS A 63 5.69 4.80 14.10
CA LYS A 63 6.25 4.88 12.75
C LYS A 63 6.86 6.26 12.55
N ALA A 64 8.18 6.33 12.45
CA ALA A 64 8.94 7.57 12.32
C ALA A 64 9.72 7.58 11.00
N ALA A 65 9.75 8.71 10.31
CA ALA A 65 10.50 8.86 9.07
C ALA A 65 12.01 8.72 9.30
N LYS A 66 12.75 8.26 8.29
CA LYS A 66 14.23 8.29 8.33
C LYS A 66 14.72 9.74 8.30
N GLU A 67 15.64 10.08 9.20
CA GLU A 67 16.27 11.42 9.27
C GLU A 67 17.44 11.61 8.28
N SER A 68 17.95 10.53 7.66
CA SER A 68 19.12 10.57 6.77
C SER A 68 18.91 11.56 5.63
N LYS A 69 19.76 12.59 5.57
CA LYS A 69 19.68 13.64 4.55
C LYS A 69 19.99 13.10 3.17
N GLU A 70 20.91 12.16 3.09
CA GLU A 70 21.32 11.48 1.86
C GLU A 70 20.14 10.67 1.31
N LEU A 71 19.44 9.90 2.15
CA LEU A 71 18.24 9.18 1.74
C LEU A 71 17.11 10.14 1.30
N ARG A 72 16.87 11.21 2.07
CA ARG A 72 15.85 12.23 1.73
C ARG A 72 16.17 13.01 0.44
N SER A 73 17.44 13.07 0.05
CA SER A 73 17.85 13.66 -1.22
C SER A 73 17.67 12.69 -2.40
N ALA A 74 17.53 11.40 -2.13
CA ALA A 74 17.42 10.33 -3.13
C ALA A 74 16.01 9.73 -3.22
N MET A 75 15.11 10.01 -2.26
CA MET A 75 13.73 9.51 -2.23
C MET A 75 12.80 10.53 -1.55
N PRO A 76 11.50 10.57 -1.92
CA PRO A 76 10.53 11.54 -1.39
C PRO A 76 9.99 11.16 0.01
N VAL A 77 10.88 10.92 0.99
CA VAL A 77 10.52 10.46 2.35
C VAL A 77 9.55 11.41 3.04
N GLU A 78 9.83 12.72 3.04
CA GLU A 78 8.98 13.74 3.66
C GLU A 78 7.58 13.74 3.05
N ILE A 79 7.49 13.70 1.71
CA ILE A 79 6.23 13.71 0.97
C ILE A 79 5.40 12.48 1.34
N ALA A 80 6.01 11.30 1.38
CA ALA A 80 5.36 10.04 1.73
C ALA A 80 4.79 10.08 3.16
N TYR A 81 5.57 10.52 4.15
CA TYR A 81 5.10 10.60 5.54
C TYR A 81 4.03 11.66 5.74
N LYS A 82 4.20 12.85 5.16
CA LYS A 82 3.17 13.90 5.22
C LYS A 82 1.88 13.46 4.52
N ARG A 83 1.97 12.62 3.49
CA ARG A 83 0.80 12.02 2.83
C ARG A 83 0.03 11.10 3.77
N GLU A 84 0.71 10.17 4.44
CA GLU A 84 0.09 9.27 5.42
C GLU A 84 -0.52 10.06 6.58
N SER A 85 0.20 11.03 7.13
CA SER A 85 -0.33 11.93 8.15
C SER A 85 -1.58 12.68 7.70
N TYR A 86 -1.60 13.17 6.46
CA TYR A 86 -2.77 13.84 5.89
C TYR A 86 -3.97 12.92 5.76
N MET A 87 -3.76 11.66 5.36
CA MET A 87 -4.82 10.65 5.31
C MET A 87 -5.48 10.46 6.68
N TYR A 88 -4.69 10.34 7.76
CA TYR A 88 -5.22 10.17 9.11
C TYR A 88 -5.74 11.44 9.77
N ARG A 89 -5.20 12.61 9.43
CA ARG A 89 -5.61 13.89 10.04
C ARG A 89 -6.78 14.55 9.34
N VAL A 90 -6.97 14.31 8.04
CA VAL A 90 -7.96 15.02 7.21
C VAL A 90 -8.92 14.06 6.53
N VAL A 91 -8.42 13.15 5.68
CA VAL A 91 -9.27 12.31 4.81
C VAL A 91 -10.14 11.34 5.62
N PHE A 92 -9.55 10.52 6.48
CA PHE A 92 -10.30 9.54 7.26
C PHE A 92 -11.27 10.18 8.27
N PRO A 93 -10.91 11.27 8.98
CA PRO A 93 -11.88 12.01 9.76
C PRO A 93 -13.08 12.50 8.94
N GLU A 94 -12.86 12.99 7.71
CA GLU A 94 -13.95 13.43 6.85
C GLU A 94 -14.82 12.26 6.38
N PHE A 95 -14.22 11.13 6.02
CA PHE A 95 -14.96 9.90 5.73
C PHE A 95 -15.77 9.40 6.93
N ARG A 96 -15.23 9.48 8.16
CA ARG A 96 -15.98 9.11 9.38
C ARG A 96 -17.19 10.03 9.57
N LYS A 97 -17.01 11.35 9.49
CA LYS A 97 -18.12 12.30 9.57
C LYS A 97 -19.20 12.00 8.52
N PHE A 98 -18.79 11.75 7.28
CA PHE A 98 -19.71 11.44 6.19
C PHE A 98 -20.51 10.15 6.45
N VAL A 99 -19.84 9.09 6.92
CA VAL A 99 -20.47 7.81 7.24
C VAL A 99 -21.42 7.91 8.44
N ASP A 100 -21.02 8.62 9.49
CA ASP A 100 -21.82 8.80 10.71
C ASP A 100 -23.16 9.49 10.43
N LEU A 101 -23.22 10.36 9.42
CA LEU A 101 -24.47 11.01 8.97
C LEU A 101 -25.47 10.05 8.31
N MET A 102 -25.02 8.89 7.83
CA MET A 102 -25.86 7.98 7.03
C MET A 102 -26.55 6.89 7.87
N GLU A 103 -26.14 6.66 9.12
CA GLU A 103 -26.70 5.66 10.05
C GLU A 103 -26.91 4.26 9.42
N ASN A 104 -26.03 3.86 8.48
CA ASN A 104 -26.24 2.73 7.57
C ASN A 104 -25.38 1.49 7.88
N GLY A 105 -24.60 1.52 8.96
CA GLY A 105 -23.70 0.44 9.38
C GLY A 105 -22.40 0.32 8.60
N VAL A 106 -22.10 1.22 7.65
CA VAL A 106 -20.75 1.33 7.06
C VAL A 106 -19.79 1.80 8.13
N THR A 107 -18.57 1.25 8.17
CA THR A 107 -17.54 1.64 9.16
C THR A 107 -16.16 1.70 8.52
N LEU A 108 -15.25 2.43 9.16
CA LEU A 108 -13.83 2.49 8.80
C LEU A 108 -12.98 1.60 9.71
N ASN A 109 -13.46 0.38 10.00
CA ASN A 109 -12.73 -0.58 10.85
C ASN A 109 -11.54 -1.25 10.14
N TYR A 110 -11.39 -1.00 8.83
CA TYR A 110 -10.32 -1.51 8.00
C TYR A 110 -9.05 -0.63 8.03
N ILE A 111 -8.98 0.38 8.91
CA ILE A 111 -7.78 1.22 9.11
C ILE A 111 -7.39 1.30 10.60
N PRO A 112 -6.09 1.41 10.93
CA PRO A 112 -5.62 1.65 12.29
C PRO A 112 -6.22 2.91 12.92
N LYS A 113 -6.36 2.91 14.25
CA LYS A 113 -6.50 4.15 15.00
C LYS A 113 -5.13 4.81 15.14
N VAL A 114 -5.06 6.11 14.86
CA VAL A 114 -3.89 6.95 15.14
C VAL A 114 -4.18 7.81 16.36
N PHE A 115 -3.23 7.81 17.30
CA PHE A 115 -3.30 8.52 18.57
C PHE A 115 -2.52 9.84 18.52
N TRP A 116 -1.43 9.87 17.78
CA TRP A 116 -0.53 11.02 17.65
C TRP A 116 0.03 11.14 16.23
N ILE A 117 0.20 12.38 15.78
CA ILE A 117 0.83 12.73 14.50
C ILE A 117 1.74 13.93 14.73
N CYS A 118 3.00 13.83 14.32
CA CYS A 118 3.94 14.92 14.16
C CYS A 118 4.31 15.02 12.67
N ASP A 119 4.27 16.23 12.11
CA ASP A 119 4.65 16.50 10.70
C ASP A 119 5.78 17.53 10.60
N GLU A 120 6.49 17.76 11.71
CA GLU A 120 7.68 18.61 11.71
C GLU A 120 8.75 17.95 10.84
N ASP A 121 9.43 18.76 10.02
CA ASP A 121 10.48 18.26 9.13
C ASP A 121 11.56 17.52 9.93
N LEU A 122 11.98 16.36 9.41
CA LEU A 122 12.87 15.38 10.04
C LEU A 122 12.30 14.65 11.27
N HIS A 123 11.10 14.98 11.72
CA HIS A 123 10.46 14.46 12.93
C HIS A 123 9.09 13.82 12.64
N GLU A 124 8.80 13.52 11.37
CA GLU A 124 7.50 13.01 10.95
C GLU A 124 7.22 11.66 11.60
N THR A 125 6.23 11.61 12.48
CA THR A 125 5.97 10.47 13.37
C THR A 125 4.49 10.23 13.56
N LEU A 126 4.06 8.98 13.39
CA LEU A 126 2.70 8.52 13.71
C LEU A 126 2.76 7.51 14.86
N ILE A 127 1.92 7.70 15.88
CA ILE A 127 1.68 6.70 16.94
C ILE A 127 0.30 6.11 16.74
N MET A 128 0.23 4.81 16.50
CA MET A 128 -0.99 4.09 16.09
C MET A 128 -1.18 2.78 16.85
N ASP A 129 -2.35 2.17 16.71
CA ASP A 129 -2.65 0.85 17.29
C ASP A 129 -1.66 -0.22 16.82
N ASN A 130 -1.17 -1.04 17.76
CA ASN A 130 -0.53 -2.32 17.42
C ASN A 130 -1.59 -3.39 17.15
N LEU A 131 -1.89 -3.58 15.86
CA LEU A 131 -2.93 -4.50 15.40
C LEU A 131 -2.64 -5.98 15.71
N LYS A 132 -1.39 -6.35 16.03
CA LYS A 132 -1.03 -7.70 16.50
C LYS A 132 -1.80 -8.06 17.76
N HIS A 133 -1.93 -7.12 18.71
CA HIS A 133 -2.71 -7.29 19.94
C HIS A 133 -4.23 -7.33 19.70
N LYS A 134 -4.68 -6.95 18.50
CA LYS A 134 -6.09 -7.07 18.06
C LYS A 134 -6.36 -8.35 17.27
N GLY A 135 -5.36 -9.23 17.18
CA GLY A 135 -5.43 -10.53 16.48
C GLY A 135 -5.22 -10.45 14.98
N TYR A 136 -4.75 -9.31 14.46
CA TYR A 136 -4.35 -9.20 13.07
C TYR A 136 -2.92 -9.69 12.87
N GLN A 137 -2.67 -10.33 11.74
CA GLN A 137 -1.35 -10.83 11.35
C GLN A 137 -1.09 -10.58 9.87
N PRO A 138 0.17 -10.30 9.49
CA PRO A 138 0.53 -10.19 8.08
C PRO A 138 0.41 -11.54 7.39
N TRP A 139 0.16 -11.51 6.08
CA TRP A 139 0.33 -12.69 5.23
C TRP A 139 1.83 -13.00 5.04
N ASP A 140 2.17 -14.26 4.77
CA ASP A 140 3.54 -14.62 4.39
C ASP A 140 3.84 -14.04 3.00
N ARG A 141 4.60 -12.94 2.99
CA ARG A 141 4.88 -12.18 1.76
C ARG A 141 5.56 -12.98 0.66
N THR A 142 6.22 -14.09 1.00
CA THR A 142 6.90 -14.95 0.03
C THR A 142 5.93 -15.85 -0.74
N LYS A 143 4.67 -15.94 -0.30
CA LYS A 143 3.65 -16.84 -0.86
C LYS A 143 2.55 -16.06 -1.58
N PRO A 144 2.10 -16.54 -2.74
CA PRO A 144 0.87 -16.04 -3.33
C PRO A 144 -0.33 -16.19 -2.38
N MET A 145 -1.23 -15.21 -2.40
CA MET A 145 -2.49 -15.26 -1.67
C MET A 145 -3.48 -16.21 -2.36
N ASN A 146 -4.23 -16.95 -1.55
CA ASN A 146 -5.33 -17.76 -2.06
C ASN A 146 -6.54 -16.88 -2.42
N LEU A 147 -7.50 -17.47 -3.16
CA LEU A 147 -8.68 -16.76 -3.64
C LEU A 147 -9.50 -16.11 -2.51
N GLU A 148 -9.70 -16.76 -1.36
CA GLU A 148 -10.50 -16.18 -0.26
C GLU A 148 -9.89 -14.86 0.28
N HIS A 149 -8.55 -14.78 0.37
CA HIS A 149 -7.86 -13.54 0.74
C HIS A 149 -8.02 -12.47 -0.33
N VAL A 150 -7.83 -12.84 -1.60
CA VAL A 150 -7.99 -11.93 -2.73
C VAL A 150 -9.40 -11.34 -2.77
N LEU A 151 -10.44 -12.17 -2.59
CA LEU A 151 -11.82 -11.70 -2.53
C LEU A 151 -12.09 -10.78 -1.32
N MET A 152 -11.45 -11.02 -0.15
CA MET A 152 -11.54 -10.14 1.01
C MET A 152 -10.90 -8.76 0.73
N VAL A 153 -9.75 -8.74 0.05
CA VAL A 153 -9.07 -7.51 -0.36
C VAL A 153 -9.93 -6.74 -1.37
N MET A 154 -10.46 -7.41 -2.40
CA MET A 154 -11.35 -6.80 -3.39
C MET A 154 -12.59 -6.17 -2.75
N LYS A 155 -13.23 -6.88 -1.80
CA LYS A 155 -14.37 -6.33 -1.07
C LYS A 155 -13.98 -5.08 -0.30
N SER A 156 -12.82 -5.07 0.34
CA SER A 156 -12.39 -3.98 1.21
C SER A 156 -11.92 -2.75 0.42
N LEU A 157 -11.21 -2.95 -0.70
CA LEU A 157 -10.93 -1.88 -1.68
C LEU A 157 -12.23 -1.33 -2.27
N GLY A 158 -13.20 -2.17 -2.59
CA GLY A 158 -14.52 -1.73 -3.06
C GLY A 158 -15.21 -0.80 -2.06
N ARG A 159 -15.18 -1.12 -0.76
CA ARG A 159 -15.72 -0.23 0.28
C ARG A 159 -14.91 1.05 0.42
N HIS A 160 -13.58 0.97 0.40
CA HIS A 160 -12.70 2.13 0.51
C HIS A 160 -12.93 3.13 -0.62
N HIS A 161 -12.95 2.65 -1.87
CA HIS A 161 -13.18 3.47 -3.05
C HIS A 161 -14.61 4.03 -3.13
N ALA A 162 -15.61 3.30 -2.61
CA ALA A 162 -16.99 3.79 -2.55
C ALA A 162 -17.13 5.06 -1.70
N LEU A 163 -16.36 5.19 -0.61
CA LEU A 163 -16.38 6.40 0.22
C LEU A 163 -15.97 7.64 -0.57
N SER A 164 -14.95 7.51 -1.43
CA SER A 164 -14.49 8.61 -2.29
C SER A 164 -15.58 9.02 -3.28
N LEU A 165 -16.15 8.06 -4.00
CA LEU A 165 -17.17 8.32 -5.01
C LEU A 165 -18.47 8.88 -4.39
N ALA A 166 -18.90 8.34 -3.26
CA ALA A 166 -20.10 8.82 -2.56
C ALA A 166 -19.90 10.24 -2.01
N LEU A 167 -18.74 10.52 -1.41
CA LEU A 167 -18.43 11.88 -0.94
C LEU A 167 -18.39 12.84 -2.13
N LYS A 168 -17.76 12.47 -3.24
CA LYS A 168 -17.75 13.30 -4.45
C LYS A 168 -19.16 13.56 -5.00
N ASP A 169 -20.02 12.54 -5.08
CA ASP A 169 -21.39 12.63 -5.59
C ASP A 169 -22.27 13.56 -4.74
N GLN A 170 -22.09 13.53 -3.42
CA GLN A 170 -23.00 14.15 -2.47
C GLN A 170 -22.47 15.45 -1.85
N LYS A 171 -21.15 15.63 -1.85
CA LYS A 171 -20.37 16.62 -1.10
C LYS A 171 -19.11 17.02 -1.91
N ALA A 172 -19.33 17.47 -3.14
CA ALA A 172 -18.26 17.72 -4.11
C ALA A 172 -17.24 18.77 -3.65
N ASP A 173 -17.69 19.82 -2.94
CA ASP A 173 -16.81 20.87 -2.42
C ASP A 173 -15.90 20.31 -1.33
N GLU A 174 -16.46 19.55 -0.37
CA GLU A 174 -15.69 18.88 0.67
C GLU A 174 -14.72 17.83 0.09
N PHE A 175 -15.16 17.10 -0.93
CA PHE A 175 -14.29 16.15 -1.65
C PHE A 175 -13.11 16.87 -2.32
N SER A 176 -13.35 17.99 -2.99
CA SER A 176 -12.30 18.78 -3.65
C SER A 176 -11.29 19.32 -2.63
N GLU A 177 -11.78 19.84 -1.49
CA GLU A 177 -10.94 20.36 -0.41
C GLU A 177 -9.96 19.32 0.13
N ILE A 178 -10.41 18.07 0.33
CA ILE A 178 -9.56 17.01 0.90
C ILE A 178 -8.70 16.28 -0.14
N THR A 179 -8.96 16.44 -1.45
CA THR A 179 -8.24 15.69 -2.50
C THR A 179 -7.24 16.52 -3.29
N GLY A 180 -7.29 17.85 -3.22
CA GLY A 180 -6.40 18.72 -3.99
C GLY A 180 -4.89 18.51 -3.75
N VAL A 181 -4.51 17.96 -2.59
CA VAL A 181 -3.10 17.62 -2.27
C VAL A 181 -2.73 16.16 -2.58
N LEU A 182 -3.70 15.32 -2.93
CA LEU A 182 -3.52 13.89 -3.20
C LEU A 182 -3.04 13.65 -4.64
N THR A 183 -1.99 14.35 -5.04
CA THR A 183 -1.35 14.19 -6.35
C THR A 183 -0.74 12.80 -6.55
N ASN A 184 -0.51 12.39 -7.80
CA ASN A 184 0.13 11.11 -8.10
C ASN A 184 1.57 11.09 -7.53
N ILE A 185 1.75 10.35 -6.43
CA ILE A 185 3.03 10.27 -5.73
C ILE A 185 4.11 9.53 -6.53
N TRP A 186 3.73 8.63 -7.44
CA TRP A 186 4.68 7.94 -8.31
C TRP A 186 5.43 8.91 -9.22
N ILE A 187 4.80 10.03 -9.60
CA ILE A 187 5.48 11.11 -10.32
C ILE A 187 6.56 11.75 -9.44
N GLU A 188 6.31 11.91 -8.14
CA GLU A 188 7.34 12.39 -7.21
C GLU A 188 8.50 11.41 -7.15
N PHE A 189 8.27 10.10 -6.99
CA PHE A 189 9.34 9.11 -7.04
C PHE A 189 10.14 9.15 -8.35
N CYS A 190 9.46 9.30 -9.50
CA CYS A 190 10.11 9.43 -10.81
C CYS A 190 11.02 10.67 -10.95
N LYS A 191 10.88 11.70 -10.09
CA LYS A 191 11.80 12.85 -10.06
C LYS A 191 13.13 12.52 -9.38
N TYR A 192 13.13 11.54 -8.47
CA TYR A 192 14.33 11.11 -7.74
C TYR A 192 15.00 9.89 -8.40
N LEU A 193 14.19 8.98 -8.94
CA LEU A 193 14.64 7.73 -9.55
C LEU A 193 14.17 7.68 -11.00
N ASP A 194 15.10 7.54 -11.94
CA ASP A 194 14.73 7.37 -13.34
C ASP A 194 14.00 6.02 -13.51
N PRO A 195 12.71 6.00 -13.84
CA PRO A 195 11.95 4.77 -13.91
C PRO A 195 12.46 3.81 -15.00
N VAL A 196 13.09 4.32 -16.06
CA VAL A 196 13.69 3.48 -17.12
C VAL A 196 14.89 2.74 -16.59
N VAL A 197 15.72 3.40 -15.78
CA VAL A 197 16.89 2.77 -15.16
C VAL A 197 16.40 1.80 -14.07
N PHE A 198 15.52 2.26 -13.19
CA PHE A 198 15.03 1.49 -12.05
C PHE A 198 14.31 0.20 -12.45
N HIS A 199 13.43 0.26 -13.46
CA HIS A 199 12.71 -0.92 -13.92
C HIS A 199 13.43 -1.67 -15.05
N GLY A 200 14.42 -1.05 -15.72
CA GLY A 200 14.99 -1.56 -16.96
C GLY A 200 15.64 -2.93 -16.82
N ALA A 201 16.46 -3.14 -15.79
CA ALA A 201 17.08 -4.44 -15.53
C ALA A 201 16.03 -5.51 -15.22
N LEU A 202 15.06 -5.19 -14.36
CA LEU A 202 13.99 -6.11 -13.95
C LEU A 202 13.09 -6.52 -15.13
N LEU A 203 12.71 -5.56 -15.98
CA LEU A 203 11.90 -5.82 -17.16
C LEU A 203 12.68 -6.62 -18.21
N LYS A 204 13.99 -6.39 -18.33
CA LYS A 204 14.86 -7.20 -19.19
C LYS A 204 14.93 -8.65 -18.70
N ASP A 205 15.08 -8.87 -17.39
CA ASP A 205 15.05 -10.21 -16.79
C ASP A 205 13.74 -10.94 -17.14
N VAL A 206 12.59 -10.26 -17.02
CA VAL A 206 11.28 -10.82 -17.42
C VAL A 206 11.28 -11.28 -18.88
N LEU A 207 11.82 -10.47 -19.80
CA LEU A 207 11.90 -10.84 -21.21
C LEU A 207 12.80 -12.07 -21.43
N GLU A 208 13.90 -12.18 -20.71
CA GLU A 208 14.78 -13.35 -20.75
C GLU A 208 14.08 -14.59 -20.17
N PHE A 209 13.38 -14.46 -19.04
CA PHE A 209 12.60 -15.55 -18.44
C PHE A 209 11.53 -16.10 -19.39
N LEU A 210 10.83 -15.21 -20.12
CA LEU A 210 9.86 -15.62 -21.13
C LEU A 210 10.52 -16.37 -22.29
N ARG A 211 11.67 -15.90 -22.78
CA ARG A 211 12.43 -16.58 -23.85
C ARG A 211 12.91 -17.96 -23.42
N ASP A 212 13.44 -18.08 -22.20
CA ASP A 212 13.87 -19.35 -21.61
C ASP A 212 12.71 -20.35 -21.47
N ALA A 213 11.51 -19.85 -21.16
CA ALA A 213 10.29 -20.64 -21.10
C ALA A 213 9.71 -21.00 -22.48
N GLY A 214 10.40 -20.67 -23.57
CA GLY A 214 9.95 -20.89 -24.94
C GLY A 214 8.88 -19.89 -25.42
N ARG A 215 8.55 -18.86 -24.64
CA ARG A 215 7.55 -17.83 -24.92
C ARG A 215 8.13 -16.61 -25.63
N ASN A 216 8.87 -16.86 -26.72
CA ASN A 216 9.43 -15.79 -27.57
C ASN A 216 8.34 -14.89 -28.17
N ASP A 217 7.15 -15.45 -28.41
CA ASP A 217 5.95 -14.72 -28.83
C ASP A 217 5.59 -13.61 -27.83
N LEU A 218 5.59 -13.93 -26.52
CA LEU A 218 5.27 -12.99 -25.47
C LEU A 218 6.38 -11.97 -25.25
N ALA A 219 7.64 -12.42 -25.21
CA ALA A 219 8.78 -11.51 -25.05
C ALA A 219 8.79 -10.43 -26.15
N ASN A 220 8.51 -10.80 -27.39
CA ASN A 220 8.44 -9.84 -28.50
C ASN A 220 7.23 -8.90 -28.41
N LYS A 221 6.08 -9.36 -27.85
CA LYS A 221 4.92 -8.50 -27.58
C LYS A 221 5.19 -7.47 -26.48
N PHE A 222 5.92 -7.84 -25.43
CA PHE A 222 6.17 -6.99 -24.27
C PHE A 222 7.32 -6.00 -24.44
N GLN A 223 8.35 -6.33 -25.23
CA GLN A 223 9.48 -5.43 -25.49
C GLN A 223 9.05 -3.98 -25.81
N PRO A 224 8.16 -3.70 -26.78
CA PRO A 224 7.76 -2.32 -27.09
C PRO A 224 6.92 -1.66 -25.98
N ILE A 225 6.25 -2.43 -25.12
CA ILE A 225 5.50 -1.90 -23.97
C ILE A 225 6.46 -1.40 -22.89
N PHE A 226 7.59 -2.07 -22.71
CA PHE A 226 8.58 -1.74 -21.68
C PHE A 226 9.51 -0.60 -22.10
N ASP A 227 9.69 -0.39 -23.41
CA ASP A 227 10.48 0.71 -23.94
C ASP A 227 9.94 2.10 -23.52
N ASP A 228 8.68 2.18 -23.04
CA ASP A 228 8.10 3.40 -22.46
C ASP A 228 7.43 3.18 -21.08
N VAL A 229 8.15 2.57 -20.15
CA VAL A 229 7.71 2.39 -18.74
C VAL A 229 7.36 3.73 -18.06
N ARG A 230 7.95 4.84 -18.51
CA ARG A 230 7.65 6.19 -18.02
C ARG A 230 6.20 6.55 -18.26
N ILE A 231 5.68 6.33 -19.46
CA ILE A 231 4.28 6.57 -19.76
C ILE A 231 3.40 5.71 -18.85
N ILE A 232 3.74 4.45 -18.60
CA ILE A 232 2.89 3.57 -17.77
C ILE A 232 2.82 4.06 -16.31
N LEU A 233 3.95 4.46 -15.72
CA LEU A 233 4.03 4.89 -14.33
C LEU A 233 3.55 6.33 -14.12
N ALA A 234 3.84 7.21 -15.08
CA ALA A 234 3.45 8.62 -15.05
C ALA A 234 2.14 8.90 -15.82
N ASN A 235 1.44 7.85 -16.25
CA ASN A 235 0.26 7.97 -17.11
C ASN A 235 -0.73 8.97 -16.51
N GLU A 236 -1.27 9.83 -17.38
CA GLU A 236 -2.20 10.88 -16.99
C GLU A 236 -3.38 10.27 -16.23
N THR A 237 -3.70 10.91 -15.10
CA THR A 237 -4.87 10.59 -14.30
C THR A 237 -6.11 10.65 -15.21
N PRO A 238 -6.99 9.64 -15.19
CA PRO A 238 -8.21 9.61 -16.00
C PRO A 238 -9.12 10.84 -15.78
N GLU A 239 -10.18 10.94 -16.59
CA GLU A 239 -11.26 11.92 -16.40
C GLU A 239 -11.66 12.03 -14.92
N GLU A 240 -11.74 13.29 -14.46
CA GLU A 240 -11.80 13.62 -13.04
C GLU A 240 -13.00 12.97 -12.32
N ASP A 241 -14.12 12.77 -13.01
CA ASP A 241 -15.39 12.30 -12.45
C ASP A 241 -15.38 10.86 -11.91
N ARG A 242 -14.36 10.05 -12.25
CA ARG A 242 -14.29 8.61 -11.90
C ARG A 242 -13.07 8.22 -11.07
N LEU A 243 -12.45 9.21 -10.45
CA LEU A 243 -11.28 9.00 -9.60
C LEU A 243 -11.70 8.69 -8.16
N VAL A 244 -10.88 7.90 -7.49
CA VAL A 244 -11.04 7.53 -6.09
C VAL A 244 -9.75 7.81 -5.34
N ILE A 245 -9.86 8.05 -4.04
CA ILE A 245 -8.69 8.04 -3.18
C ILE A 245 -8.23 6.59 -3.09
N CYS A 246 -7.13 6.29 -3.77
CA CYS A 246 -6.48 4.99 -3.77
C CYS A 246 -5.64 4.85 -2.51
N HIS A 247 -5.46 3.61 -2.05
CA HIS A 247 -4.42 3.26 -1.09
C HIS A 247 -3.03 3.61 -1.64
N GLY A 248 -2.79 3.25 -2.91
CA GLY A 248 -1.60 3.58 -3.68
C GLY A 248 -0.43 2.60 -3.54
N ASP A 249 -0.35 1.88 -2.42
CA ASP A 249 0.63 0.80 -2.18
C ASP A 249 -0.02 -0.43 -1.54
N CYS A 250 -1.04 -1.00 -2.16
CA CYS A 250 -1.85 -2.09 -1.59
C CYS A 250 -1.28 -3.50 -1.87
N TRP A 251 0.02 -3.69 -1.73
CA TRP A 251 0.66 -5.02 -1.77
C TRP A 251 0.54 -5.77 -0.43
N ASN A 252 0.93 -7.04 -0.41
CA ASN A 252 0.67 -7.96 0.70
C ASN A 252 1.17 -7.50 2.08
N ASN A 253 2.30 -6.78 2.16
CA ASN A 253 2.88 -6.30 3.41
C ASN A 253 2.03 -5.25 4.12
N ASN A 254 1.21 -4.53 3.35
CA ASN A 254 0.35 -3.46 3.84
C ASN A 254 -1.06 -3.96 4.17
N LEU A 255 -1.26 -5.29 4.18
CA LEU A 255 -2.53 -5.96 4.43
C LEU A 255 -2.38 -6.90 5.62
N LEU A 256 -3.07 -6.59 6.72
CA LEU A 256 -3.13 -7.45 7.89
C LEU A 256 -4.49 -8.15 7.96
N PHE A 257 -4.47 -9.45 8.20
CA PHE A 257 -5.66 -10.29 8.21
C PHE A 257 -5.96 -10.80 9.62
N LYS A 258 -7.23 -10.98 9.90
CA LYS A 258 -7.72 -11.65 11.11
C LYS A 258 -8.45 -12.94 10.72
N TYR A 259 -8.41 -13.93 11.59
CA TYR A 259 -8.98 -15.25 11.33
C TYR A 259 -9.84 -15.72 12.50
N GLU A 260 -10.85 -16.52 12.19
CA GLU A 260 -11.65 -17.22 13.20
C GLU A 260 -11.05 -18.60 13.48
N GLY A 261 -10.52 -18.79 14.69
CA GLY A 261 -9.90 -20.05 15.08
C GLY A 261 -8.51 -20.24 14.48
N LYS A 262 -8.15 -21.50 14.17
CA LYS A 262 -6.81 -21.87 13.71
C LYS A 262 -6.67 -21.96 12.20
N ASP A 263 -7.78 -21.98 11.47
CA ASP A 263 -7.77 -22.06 10.01
C ASP A 263 -7.43 -20.68 9.42
N CYS A 264 -6.21 -20.54 8.91
CA CYS A 264 -5.75 -19.31 8.28
C CYS A 264 -6.00 -19.30 6.76
N SER A 265 -6.79 -20.24 6.23
CA SER A 265 -7.13 -20.28 4.79
C SER A 265 -8.18 -19.23 4.40
N LYS A 266 -9.03 -18.82 5.35
CA LYS A 266 -10.12 -17.87 5.13
C LYS A 266 -10.10 -16.73 6.16
N PRO A 267 -9.78 -15.49 5.76
CA PRO A 267 -9.78 -14.36 6.68
C PRO A 267 -11.21 -13.99 7.07
N SER A 268 -11.40 -13.58 8.32
CA SER A 268 -12.66 -13.02 8.85
C SER A 268 -12.68 -11.49 8.82
N ASP A 269 -11.50 -10.86 8.87
CA ASP A 269 -11.37 -9.39 8.79
C ASP A 269 -10.03 -8.99 8.14
N ILE A 270 -9.93 -7.74 7.72
CA ILE A 270 -8.74 -7.16 7.11
C ILE A 270 -8.54 -5.71 7.54
N CYS A 271 -7.28 -5.33 7.73
CA CYS A 271 -6.87 -3.96 8.02
C CYS A 271 -5.77 -3.54 7.04
N PHE A 272 -5.97 -2.40 6.38
CA PHE A 272 -4.99 -1.75 5.53
C PHE A 272 -4.09 -0.86 6.37
N VAL A 273 -2.79 -0.95 6.16
CA VAL A 273 -1.79 -0.10 6.81
C VAL A 273 -0.94 0.59 5.75
N ASP A 274 -0.23 1.64 6.13
CA ASP A 274 0.70 2.36 5.25
C ASP A 274 0.04 3.08 4.06
N PHE A 275 -0.55 4.25 4.35
CA PHE A 275 -1.19 5.12 3.35
C PHE A 275 -0.23 6.17 2.77
N GLN A 276 1.08 5.89 2.78
CA GLN A 276 2.10 6.83 2.29
C GLN A 276 1.97 7.13 0.80
N MET A 277 1.44 6.17 0.05
CA MET A 277 1.32 6.28 -1.40
C MET A 277 -0.06 6.73 -1.87
N SER A 278 -0.94 7.16 -0.95
CA SER A 278 -2.31 7.50 -1.29
C SER A 278 -2.40 8.70 -2.25
N MET A 279 -3.27 8.56 -3.24
CA MET A 279 -3.42 9.50 -4.35
C MET A 279 -4.84 9.42 -4.92
N LEU A 280 -5.28 10.49 -5.57
CA LEU A 280 -6.52 10.51 -6.33
C LEU A 280 -6.27 9.95 -7.74
N ASP A 281 -6.76 8.74 -8.03
CA ASP A 281 -6.52 8.07 -9.30
C ASP A 281 -7.62 7.04 -9.63
N THR A 282 -7.46 6.31 -10.75
CA THR A 282 -8.32 5.18 -11.09
C THR A 282 -8.19 4.06 -10.06
N PRO A 283 -9.30 3.43 -9.63
CA PRO A 283 -9.25 2.27 -8.73
C PRO A 283 -8.41 1.11 -9.29
N VAL A 284 -8.29 1.03 -10.62
CA VAL A 284 -7.52 -0.01 -11.30
C VAL A 284 -6.05 -0.02 -10.92
N LYS A 285 -5.46 1.12 -10.49
CA LYS A 285 -4.07 1.13 -10.04
C LYS A 285 -3.91 0.27 -8.79
N ASP A 286 -4.76 0.44 -7.78
CA ASP A 286 -4.77 -0.44 -6.61
C ASP A 286 -5.08 -1.90 -7.00
N LEU A 287 -6.13 -2.13 -7.80
CA LEU A 287 -6.54 -3.49 -8.16
C LEU A 287 -5.46 -4.24 -8.93
N SER A 288 -4.92 -3.66 -9.99
CA SER A 288 -3.89 -4.31 -10.81
C SER A 288 -2.58 -4.47 -10.06
N TYR A 289 -2.20 -3.48 -9.24
CA TYR A 289 -1.02 -3.55 -8.38
C TYR A 289 -1.12 -4.73 -7.43
N PHE A 290 -2.21 -4.85 -6.67
CA PHE A 290 -2.41 -6.00 -5.78
C PHE A 290 -2.51 -7.33 -6.54
N ILE A 291 -3.34 -7.41 -7.58
CA ILE A 291 -3.63 -8.67 -8.28
C ILE A 291 -2.35 -9.27 -8.89
N TYR A 292 -1.55 -8.48 -9.60
CA TYR A 292 -0.34 -8.98 -10.26
C TYR A 292 0.85 -9.16 -9.33
N THR A 293 0.79 -8.63 -8.10
CA THR A 293 1.84 -8.83 -7.09
C THR A 293 1.50 -9.89 -6.07
N ALA A 294 0.23 -10.23 -5.85
CA ALA A 294 -0.16 -11.16 -4.80
C ALA A 294 -0.71 -12.51 -5.30
N CYS A 295 -1.13 -12.63 -6.56
CA CYS A 295 -1.82 -13.83 -7.05
C CYS A 295 -0.88 -14.81 -7.78
N ASP A 296 -1.18 -16.10 -7.69
CA ASP A 296 -0.61 -17.15 -8.55
C ASP A 296 -1.47 -17.35 -9.81
N LYS A 297 -1.00 -18.19 -10.75
CA LYS A 297 -1.79 -18.52 -11.95
C LYS A 297 -3.22 -19.00 -11.63
N SER A 298 -3.39 -19.87 -10.64
CA SER A 298 -4.70 -20.47 -10.35
C SER A 298 -5.73 -19.42 -9.90
N THR A 299 -5.28 -18.40 -9.17
CA THR A 299 -6.09 -17.27 -8.74
C THR A 299 -6.28 -16.25 -9.86
N LEU A 300 -5.25 -15.98 -10.66
CA LEU A 300 -5.34 -15.10 -11.83
C LEU A 300 -6.36 -15.61 -12.86
N ASP A 301 -6.45 -16.93 -13.06
CA ASP A 301 -7.46 -17.54 -13.93
C ASP A 301 -8.91 -17.24 -13.48
N GLN A 302 -9.12 -16.70 -12.26
CA GLN A 302 -10.39 -16.23 -11.72
C GLN A 302 -10.59 -14.71 -11.85
N ILE A 303 -9.85 -14.01 -12.71
CA ILE A 303 -9.83 -12.54 -12.80
C ILE A 303 -11.23 -11.90 -12.95
N GLU A 304 -12.14 -12.51 -13.71
CA GLU A 304 -13.51 -12.00 -13.83
C GLU A 304 -14.28 -12.04 -12.50
N LEU A 305 -14.14 -13.13 -11.73
CA LEU A 305 -14.74 -13.22 -10.39
C LEU A 305 -14.15 -12.18 -9.44
N ILE A 306 -12.83 -11.97 -9.51
CA ILE A 306 -12.10 -10.99 -8.68
C ILE A 306 -12.61 -9.58 -8.97
N LEU A 307 -12.66 -9.16 -10.25
CA LEU A 307 -13.14 -7.85 -10.66
C LEU A 307 -14.62 -7.63 -10.35
N HIS A 308 -15.45 -8.65 -10.57
CA HIS A 308 -16.87 -8.61 -10.22
C HIS A 308 -17.07 -8.47 -8.72
N THR A 309 -16.26 -9.15 -7.90
CA THR A 309 -16.33 -9.07 -6.43
C THR A 309 -15.99 -7.67 -5.93
N TYR A 310 -14.97 -7.04 -6.50
CA TYR A 310 -14.66 -5.64 -6.23
C TYR A 310 -15.85 -4.72 -6.58
N HIS A 311 -16.38 -4.86 -7.80
CA HIS A 311 -17.43 -3.97 -8.31
C HIS A 311 -18.74 -4.10 -7.54
N GLU A 312 -19.16 -5.32 -7.21
CA GLU A 312 -20.34 -5.53 -6.39
C GLU A 312 -20.18 -4.94 -4.98
N SER A 313 -19.01 -5.08 -4.36
CA SER A 313 -18.74 -4.46 -3.05
C SER A 313 -18.81 -2.93 -3.13
N LEU A 314 -18.20 -2.33 -4.16
CA LEU A 314 -18.26 -0.90 -4.44
C LEU A 314 -19.71 -0.43 -4.56
N LYS A 315 -20.49 -1.09 -5.43
CA LYS A 315 -21.89 -0.77 -5.71
C LYS A 315 -22.78 -0.92 -4.48
N THR A 316 -22.63 -2.01 -3.71
CA THR A 316 -23.36 -2.21 -2.45
C THR A 316 -23.05 -1.09 -1.46
N CYS A 317 -21.77 -0.74 -1.30
CA CYS A 317 -21.35 0.30 -0.37
C CYS A 317 -21.87 1.69 -0.79
N LEU A 318 -21.82 2.04 -2.09
CA LEU A 318 -22.42 3.27 -2.62
C LEU A 318 -23.92 3.40 -2.28
N LYS A 319 -24.68 2.30 -2.42
CA LYS A 319 -26.11 2.28 -2.07
C LYS A 319 -26.34 2.46 -0.58
N GLN A 320 -25.51 1.82 0.25
CA GLN A 320 -25.57 2.01 1.70
C GLN A 320 -25.29 3.47 2.06
N LEU A 321 -24.30 4.10 1.42
CA LEU A 321 -23.92 5.51 1.61
C LEU A 321 -24.92 6.51 1.01
N GLY A 322 -26.08 6.06 0.51
CA GLY A 322 -27.16 6.94 0.08
C GLY A 322 -27.02 7.51 -1.33
N SER A 323 -26.01 7.10 -2.11
CA SER A 323 -25.89 7.51 -3.51
C SER A 323 -27.05 6.94 -4.33
N LYS A 324 -27.78 7.83 -5.01
CA LYS A 324 -28.99 7.48 -5.79
C LYS A 324 -28.67 7.07 -7.23
N ARG A 325 -27.47 7.39 -7.68
CA ARG A 325 -26.96 7.12 -9.02
C ARG A 325 -26.40 5.71 -9.08
N ASP A 326 -26.97 4.88 -9.95
CA ASP A 326 -26.43 3.54 -10.25
C ASP A 326 -25.27 3.59 -11.27
N ASP A 327 -24.97 4.77 -11.83
CA ASP A 327 -24.01 5.00 -12.92
C ASP A 327 -22.71 5.70 -12.49
N LEU A 328 -22.46 5.87 -11.18
CA LEU A 328 -21.23 6.53 -10.69
C LEU A 328 -19.95 5.83 -11.15
N PHE A 329 -19.95 4.49 -11.13
CA PHE A 329 -18.88 3.68 -11.67
C PHE A 329 -19.41 2.29 -12.02
N THR A 330 -19.69 2.05 -13.30
CA THR A 330 -20.26 0.81 -13.82
C THR A 330 -19.20 -0.28 -14.02
N TYR A 331 -19.63 -1.54 -14.08
CA TYR A 331 -18.69 -2.64 -14.38
C TYR A 331 -18.06 -2.49 -15.77
N HIS A 332 -18.81 -1.93 -16.73
CA HIS A 332 -18.28 -1.62 -18.05
C HIS A 332 -17.13 -0.62 -17.96
N GLN A 333 -17.30 0.48 -17.23
CA GLN A 333 -16.24 1.48 -17.01
C GLN A 333 -15.05 0.88 -16.26
N LEU A 334 -15.27 -0.03 -15.29
CA LEU A 334 -14.17 -0.78 -14.66
C LEU A 334 -13.37 -1.57 -15.70
N LYS A 335 -14.02 -2.27 -16.63
CA LYS A 335 -13.35 -3.03 -17.69
C LYS A 335 -12.60 -2.12 -18.68
N GLU A 336 -13.17 -0.96 -19.01
CA GLU A 336 -12.49 0.05 -19.84
C GLU A 336 -11.23 0.59 -19.14
N HIS A 337 -11.36 0.97 -17.86
CA HIS A 337 -10.23 1.41 -17.04
C HIS A 337 -9.20 0.29 -16.91
N TRP A 338 -9.63 -0.97 -16.73
CA TRP A 338 -8.73 -2.11 -16.61
C TRP A 338 -7.86 -2.25 -17.87
N LYS A 339 -8.48 -2.20 -19.05
CA LYS A 339 -7.76 -2.29 -20.32
C LYS A 339 -6.73 -1.16 -20.50
N LYS A 340 -7.02 0.04 -20.01
CA LYS A 340 -6.15 1.21 -20.18
C LYS A 340 -5.04 1.31 -19.12
N TYR A 341 -5.32 0.93 -17.87
CA TYR A 341 -4.47 1.27 -16.73
C TYR A 341 -3.89 0.05 -15.98
N SER A 342 -4.31 -1.19 -16.28
CA SER A 342 -3.82 -2.38 -15.55
C SER A 342 -2.35 -2.72 -15.83
N SER A 343 -1.76 -2.14 -16.88
CA SER A 343 -0.32 -2.24 -17.14
C SER A 343 0.51 -1.65 -16.00
N PHE A 344 -0.05 -0.74 -15.18
CA PHE A 344 0.58 -0.21 -13.98
C PHE A 344 1.00 -1.33 -13.01
N GLY A 345 0.07 -2.22 -12.66
CA GLY A 345 0.37 -3.37 -11.82
C GLY A 345 1.34 -4.35 -12.48
N LEU A 346 1.22 -4.53 -13.80
CA LEU A 346 2.12 -5.39 -14.56
C LEU A 346 3.58 -4.92 -14.48
N VAL A 347 3.85 -3.63 -14.74
CA VAL A 347 5.23 -3.09 -14.71
C VAL A 347 5.79 -2.96 -13.30
N SER A 348 4.92 -2.84 -12.29
CA SER A 348 5.32 -2.82 -10.88
C SER A 348 5.66 -4.22 -10.37
N SER A 349 5.05 -5.27 -10.93
CA SER A 349 5.18 -6.64 -10.42
C SER A 349 6.60 -7.19 -10.32
N PRO A 350 7.55 -6.94 -11.27
CA PRO A 350 8.91 -7.45 -11.14
C PRO A 350 9.65 -6.88 -9.95
N PHE A 351 9.43 -5.60 -9.65
CA PHE A 351 10.01 -4.95 -8.49
C PHE A 351 9.38 -5.47 -7.19
N ILE A 352 8.06 -5.46 -7.10
CA ILE A 352 7.34 -5.82 -5.87
C ILE A 352 7.52 -7.29 -5.52
N VAL A 353 7.38 -8.21 -6.48
CA VAL A 353 7.59 -9.64 -6.24
C VAL A 353 9.04 -9.93 -5.85
N LYS A 354 10.02 -9.18 -6.39
CA LYS A 354 11.42 -9.30 -5.97
C LYS A 354 11.61 -8.84 -4.52
N ALA A 355 10.99 -7.71 -4.15
CA ALA A 355 10.99 -7.22 -2.78
C ALA A 355 10.32 -8.21 -1.82
N GLU A 356 9.19 -8.82 -2.22
CA GLU A 356 8.46 -9.85 -1.48
C GLU A 356 9.29 -11.10 -1.17
N LEU A 357 10.06 -11.59 -2.15
CA LEU A 357 10.90 -12.79 -2.01
C LEU A 357 12.25 -12.51 -1.34
N CYS A 358 12.67 -11.25 -1.27
CA CYS A 358 13.93 -10.84 -0.66
C CYS A 358 13.93 -11.09 0.85
N LYS A 359 14.81 -11.98 1.33
CA LYS A 359 14.98 -12.21 2.77
C LYS A 359 15.77 -11.07 3.42
N SER A 360 15.63 -10.92 4.73
CA SER A 360 16.28 -9.84 5.48
C SER A 360 17.80 -9.82 5.39
N ASP A 361 18.44 -10.97 5.14
CA ASP A 361 19.89 -11.07 4.97
C ASP A 361 20.36 -10.84 3.52
N GLU A 362 19.42 -10.69 2.58
CA GLU A 362 19.66 -10.27 1.19
C GLU A 362 19.29 -8.80 0.96
N ALA A 363 18.47 -8.24 1.86
CA ALA A 363 17.90 -6.92 1.68
C ALA A 363 18.98 -5.82 1.68
N PRO A 364 18.98 -4.93 0.67
CA PRO A 364 19.92 -3.82 0.61
C PRO A 364 19.62 -2.81 1.72
N ASP A 365 20.67 -2.28 2.37
CA ASP A 365 20.56 -1.20 3.33
C ASP A 365 20.59 0.16 2.60
N LEU A 366 19.40 0.70 2.32
CA LEU A 366 19.23 1.98 1.62
C LEU A 366 19.96 3.15 2.28
N VAL A 367 20.00 3.18 3.62
CA VAL A 367 20.67 4.26 4.34
C VAL A 367 22.17 4.14 4.14
N GLU A 368 22.73 2.94 4.31
CA GLU A 368 24.16 2.71 4.10
C GLU A 368 24.59 3.03 2.66
N ILE A 369 23.80 2.61 1.66
CA ILE A 369 24.10 2.82 0.24
C ILE A 369 24.07 4.32 -0.10
N THR A 370 23.04 5.05 0.35
CA THR A 370 22.91 6.48 0.07
C THR A 370 23.94 7.31 0.84
N GLU A 371 24.29 6.95 2.07
CA GLU A 371 25.38 7.58 2.84
C GLU A 371 26.76 7.39 2.17
N GLN A 372 26.97 6.25 1.51
CA GLN A 372 28.13 6.01 0.66
C GLN A 372 28.06 6.73 -0.70
N ARG A 373 26.99 7.52 -0.96
CA ARG A 373 26.71 8.23 -2.21
C ARG A 373 26.70 7.34 -3.45
N LYS A 374 26.30 6.08 -3.27
CA LYS A 374 26.12 5.14 -4.38
C LYS A 374 24.76 5.37 -5.02
N ASP A 375 24.70 5.11 -6.33
CA ASP A 375 23.45 5.16 -7.09
C ASP A 375 22.51 4.04 -6.61
N ILE A 376 21.27 4.43 -6.28
CA ILE A 376 20.21 3.52 -5.83
C ILE A 376 19.28 3.12 -6.97
N SER A 377 19.50 3.63 -8.18
CA SER A 377 18.66 3.34 -9.35
C SER A 377 18.65 1.84 -9.67
N ASN A 378 19.74 1.10 -9.39
CA ASN A 378 19.82 -0.34 -9.58
C ASN A 378 19.79 -1.13 -8.26
N ILE A 379 19.19 -0.58 -7.20
CA ILE A 379 19.25 -1.20 -5.87
C ILE A 379 18.54 -2.57 -5.80
N PHE A 380 17.60 -2.83 -6.71
CA PHE A 380 16.94 -4.13 -6.85
C PHE A 380 17.57 -5.03 -7.92
N ASP A 381 18.72 -4.64 -8.49
CA ASP A 381 19.53 -5.48 -9.36
C ASP A 381 20.48 -6.38 -8.54
N PHE A 382 19.89 -7.26 -7.75
CA PHE A 382 20.61 -8.31 -7.02
C PHE A 382 19.98 -9.68 -7.27
N LYS A 383 20.72 -10.74 -6.95
CA LYS A 383 20.23 -12.11 -7.05
C LYS A 383 19.49 -12.53 -5.79
N LEU A 384 18.30 -13.08 -5.97
CA LEU A 384 17.53 -13.71 -4.91
C LEU A 384 18.03 -15.15 -4.68
N LYS A 385 17.96 -15.62 -3.43
CA LYS A 385 18.09 -17.03 -3.06
C LYS A 385 17.01 -17.88 -3.70
N ASP A 386 15.81 -17.33 -3.87
CA ASP A 386 14.68 -18.00 -4.51
C ASP A 386 14.41 -17.42 -5.92
N GLU A 387 15.45 -17.44 -6.75
CA GLU A 387 15.40 -16.95 -8.13
C GLU A 387 14.42 -17.76 -9.00
N GLU A 388 14.25 -19.06 -8.70
CA GLU A 388 13.31 -19.94 -9.40
C GLU A 388 11.85 -19.56 -9.12
N GLU A 389 11.49 -19.28 -7.87
CA GLU A 389 10.13 -18.81 -7.54
C GLU A 389 9.86 -17.43 -8.16
N TYR A 390 10.85 -16.53 -8.14
CA TYR A 390 10.76 -15.23 -8.81
C TYR A 390 10.49 -15.40 -10.31
N LYS A 391 11.32 -16.19 -11.00
CA LYS A 391 11.18 -16.51 -12.42
C LYS A 391 9.81 -17.12 -12.73
N ARG A 392 9.37 -18.10 -11.93
CA ARG A 392 8.07 -18.76 -12.09
C ARG A 392 6.92 -17.76 -12.00
N ARG A 393 6.89 -16.91 -10.96
CA ARG A 393 5.84 -15.90 -10.76
C ARG A 393 5.81 -14.88 -11.89
N MET A 394 6.97 -14.42 -12.37
CA MET A 394 7.04 -13.52 -13.52
C MET A 394 6.49 -14.16 -14.80
N ILE A 395 6.88 -15.41 -15.10
CA ILE A 395 6.34 -16.10 -16.29
C ILE A 395 4.81 -16.21 -16.19
N GLU A 396 4.26 -16.59 -15.03
CA GLU A 396 2.81 -16.73 -14.84
C GLU A 396 2.05 -15.42 -15.00
N VAL A 397 2.50 -14.34 -14.35
CA VAL A 397 1.85 -13.02 -14.40
C VAL A 397 1.85 -12.47 -15.82
N PHE A 398 3.00 -12.46 -16.50
CA PHE A 398 3.12 -11.92 -17.85
C PHE A 398 2.42 -12.80 -18.90
N THR A 399 2.40 -14.11 -18.70
CA THR A 399 1.61 -15.03 -19.54
C THR A 399 0.13 -14.74 -19.42
N HIS A 400 -0.41 -14.68 -18.20
CA HIS A 400 -1.81 -14.38 -17.96
C HIS A 400 -2.20 -13.02 -18.55
N TYR A 401 -1.41 -11.96 -18.31
CA TYR A 401 -1.71 -10.64 -18.84
C TYR A 401 -1.79 -10.64 -20.36
N ALA A 402 -0.83 -11.28 -21.04
CA ALA A 402 -0.84 -11.35 -22.48
C ALA A 402 -2.03 -12.12 -23.03
N GLU A 403 -2.34 -13.29 -22.46
CA GLU A 403 -3.43 -14.15 -22.94
C GLU A 403 -4.80 -13.51 -22.76
N GLN A 404 -4.98 -12.68 -21.73
CA GLN A 404 -6.24 -12.00 -21.46
C GLN A 404 -6.38 -10.64 -22.16
N PHE A 405 -5.28 -9.91 -22.36
CA PHE A 405 -5.34 -8.48 -22.67
C PHE A 405 -4.47 -8.02 -23.87
N LEU A 406 -3.63 -8.88 -24.45
CA LEU A 406 -2.76 -8.56 -25.62
C LEU A 406 -2.94 -9.52 -26.81
#